data_AF-A0A352JH36-F1
#
_entry.id   AF-A0A352JH36-F1
#
_cell.length_a   1.000
_cell.length_b   1.000
_cell.length_c   1.000
_cell.angle_alpha   90.00
_cell.angle_beta   90.00
_cell.angle_gamma   90.00
#
_symmetry.space_group_name_H-M   'P 1'
#
loop_
_entity.id
_entity.type
_entity.pdbx_description
1 polymer ?
#
loop_
_entity_poly.entity_id
_entity_poly.type
_entity_poly.pdbx_seq_one_letter_code
_entity_poly.pdbx_strand_id
1 'polypeptide(L)'
;YHLVDGRYIKVQPNDRGHFAIAPMGVELGLKLENGVSWLRWWDESGNLLLTGDERAAQAEAIAKQQRTIADQERQQKEKLANYLRSIGVDPDAI
;
A
#
# COMPACT_ATOMS: atom_id res chain seq x y z
N TYR A 1 -12.50 4.57 -25.69
CA TYR A 1 -13.68 5.26 -26.25
C TYR A 1 -14.77 5.25 -25.21
N HIS A 2 -15.59 6.29 -25.11
CA HIS A 2 -16.80 6.29 -24.26
C HIS A 2 -18.02 6.69 -25.10
N LEU A 3 -19.21 6.22 -24.70
CA LEU A 3 -20.45 6.46 -25.42
C LEU A 3 -21.13 7.73 -24.86
N VAL A 4 -21.29 8.74 -25.70
CA VAL A 4 -21.97 10.00 -25.37
C VAL A 4 -22.99 10.28 -26.47
N ASP A 5 -24.27 10.41 -26.12
CA ASP A 5 -25.37 10.67 -27.05
C ASP A 5 -25.39 9.75 -28.28
N GLY A 6 -25.14 8.45 -28.07
CA GLY A 6 -25.14 7.44 -29.14
C GLY A 6 -23.89 7.44 -30.03
N ARG A 7 -22.86 8.23 -29.70
CA ARG A 7 -21.58 8.29 -30.44
C ARG A 7 -20.42 7.84 -29.58
N TYR A 8 -19.52 7.05 -30.15
CA TYR A 8 -18.25 6.69 -29.51
C TYR A 8 -17.23 7.81 -29.69
N ILE A 9 -16.83 8.45 -28.58
CA ILE A 9 -15.80 9.49 -28.56
C ILE A 9 -14.48 8.87 -28.08
N LYS A 10 -13.39 9.16 -28.79
CA LYS A 10 -12.04 8.72 -28.40
C LYS A 10 -11.60 9.50 -27.16
N VAL A 11 -11.26 8.76 -26.10
CA VAL A 11 -10.71 9.36 -24.88
C VAL A 11 -9.22 9.61 -25.13
N GLN A 12 -8.76 10.83 -24.85
CA GLN A 12 -7.34 11.16 -24.89
C GLN A 12 -6.68 10.78 -23.57
N PRO A 13 -5.42 10.34 -23.59
CA PRO A 13 -4.68 10.10 -22.36
C PRO A 13 -4.43 11.43 -21.63
N ASN A 14 -4.31 11.37 -20.31
CA ASN A 14 -3.83 12.47 -19.46
C ASN A 14 -2.29 12.60 -19.54
N ASP A 15 -1.73 13.52 -18.75
CA ASP A 15 -0.27 13.75 -18.70
C ASP A 15 0.55 12.54 -18.25
N ARG A 16 -0.08 11.56 -17.58
CA ARG A 16 0.53 10.28 -17.17
C ARG A 16 0.41 9.20 -18.24
N GLY A 17 -0.25 9.47 -19.37
CA GLY A 17 -0.54 8.47 -20.38
C GLY A 17 -1.73 7.57 -20.04
N HIS A 18 -2.54 7.92 -19.03
CA HIS A 18 -3.71 7.13 -18.62
C HIS A 18 -5.01 7.66 -19.23
N PHE A 19 -5.96 6.77 -19.49
CA PHE A 19 -7.27 7.09 -20.04
C PHE A 19 -8.31 7.14 -18.91
N ALA A 20 -8.83 8.33 -18.61
CA ALA A 20 -9.82 8.50 -17.55
C ALA A 20 -11.18 7.88 -17.91
N ILE A 21 -11.81 7.25 -16.92
CA ILE A 21 -13.16 6.70 -16.95
C ILE A 21 -13.94 7.42 -15.85
N ALA A 22 -14.28 8.69 -16.11
CA ALA A 22 -14.87 9.60 -15.13
C ALA A 22 -16.09 9.04 -14.37
N PRO A 23 -17.05 8.32 -15.00
CA PRO A 23 -18.19 7.77 -14.26
C PRO A 23 -17.82 6.76 -13.18
N MET A 24 -16.64 6.16 -13.26
CA MET A 24 -16.13 5.17 -12.31
C MET A 24 -15.07 5.74 -11.37
N GLY A 25 -14.60 6.97 -11.58
CA GLY A 25 -13.51 7.57 -10.79
C GLY A 25 -12.19 6.80 -10.90
N VAL A 26 -11.90 6.22 -12.06
CA VAL A 26 -10.68 5.44 -12.30
C VAL A 26 -10.04 5.82 -13.64
N GLU A 27 -8.76 5.50 -13.79
CA GLU A 27 -8.01 5.65 -15.02
C GLU A 27 -7.44 4.31 -15.48
N LEU A 28 -7.27 4.16 -16.79
CA LEU A 28 -6.70 2.98 -17.41
C LEU A 28 -5.31 3.31 -17.97
N GLY A 29 -4.28 2.64 -17.47
CA GLY A 29 -2.88 2.91 -17.83
C GLY A 29 -2.12 1.64 -18.19
N LEU A 30 -0.91 1.82 -18.74
CA LEU A 30 0.04 0.73 -18.97
C LEU A 30 1.07 0.67 -17.85
N LYS A 31 1.37 -0.53 -17.37
CA LYS A 31 2.42 -0.79 -16.39
C LYS A 31 3.38 -1.84 -16.94
N LEU A 32 4.67 -1.54 -16.93
CA LEU A 32 5.71 -2.48 -17.36
C LEU A 32 6.05 -3.43 -16.21
N GLU A 33 5.81 -4.73 -16.39
CA GLU A 33 6.16 -5.78 -15.43
C GLU A 33 6.84 -6.92 -16.19
N ASN A 34 8.05 -7.31 -15.76
CA ASN A 34 8.86 -8.37 -16.38
C ASN A 34 9.10 -8.16 -17.90
N GLY A 35 9.26 -6.90 -18.33
CA GLY A 35 9.48 -6.54 -19.74
C GLY A 35 8.21 -6.56 -20.60
N VAL A 36 7.04 -6.79 -20.01
CA VAL A 36 5.74 -6.80 -20.71
C VAL A 36 4.86 -5.67 -20.20
N SER A 37 4.24 -4.93 -21.12
CA SER A 37 3.29 -3.86 -20.78
C SER A 37 1.91 -4.44 -20.52
N TRP A 38 1.45 -4.35 -19.27
CA TRP A 38 0.14 -4.78 -18.83
C TRP A 38 -0.82 -3.61 -18.69
N LEU A 39 -2.08 -3.84 -19.02
CA LEU A 39 -3.15 -2.89 -18.77
C LEU A 39 -3.54 -2.95 -17.29
N ARG A 40 -3.58 -1.80 -16.62
CA ARG A 40 -3.87 -1.69 -15.19
C ARG A 40 -4.80 -0.52 -14.89
N TRP A 41 -5.51 -0.65 -13.78
CA TRP A 41 -6.41 0.35 -13.25
C TRP A 41 -5.68 1.24 -12.24
N TRP A 42 -5.93 2.53 -12.31
CA TRP A 42 -5.38 3.55 -11.43
C TRP A 42 -6.52 4.39 -10.85
N ASP A 43 -6.33 4.98 -9.69
CA ASP A 43 -7.24 6.01 -9.18
C ASP A 43 -7.01 7.36 -9.89
N GLU A 44 -7.88 8.34 -9.64
CA GLU A 44 -7.77 9.68 -10.25
C GLU A 44 -6.50 10.44 -9.83
N SER A 45 -5.91 10.06 -8.70
CA SER A 45 -4.63 10.62 -8.22
C SER A 45 -3.42 9.99 -8.92
N GLY A 46 -3.62 8.92 -9.69
CA GLY A 46 -2.55 8.17 -10.34
C GLY A 46 -1.89 7.13 -9.44
N ASN A 47 -2.59 6.61 -8.43
CA ASN A 47 -2.14 5.45 -7.67
C ASN A 47 -2.70 4.16 -8.26
N LEU A 48 -1.87 3.11 -8.29
CA LEU A 48 -2.27 1.82 -8.84
C LEU A 48 -3.33 1.18 -7.94
N LEU A 49 -4.46 0.80 -8.53
CA LEU A 49 -5.48 0.02 -7.84
C LEU A 49 -4.99 -1.42 -7.72
N LEU A 50 -4.56 -1.77 -6.50
CA LEU A 50 -4.12 -3.11 -6.16
C LEU A 50 -5.25 -4.12 -6.37
N THR A 51 -4.90 -5.33 -6.78
CA THR A 51 -5.84 -6.47 -6.76
C THR A 51 -6.13 -6.91 -5.32
N GLY A 52 -7.12 -7.80 -5.16
CA GLY A 52 -7.41 -8.41 -3.85
C GLY A 52 -6.18 -9.08 -3.24
N ASP A 53 -5.46 -9.88 -4.05
CA ASP A 53 -4.25 -10.58 -3.62
C ASP A 53 -3.10 -9.62 -3.29
N GLU A 54 -2.89 -8.58 -4.10
CA GLU A 54 -1.86 -7.57 -3.82
C GLU A 54 -2.13 -6.82 -2.51
N ARG A 55 -3.40 -6.46 -2.24
CA ARG A 55 -3.79 -5.87 -0.95
C ARG A 55 -3.58 -6.83 0.21
N ALA A 56 -3.93 -8.10 0.04
CA ALA A 56 -3.73 -9.12 1.08
C ALA A 56 -2.24 -9.29 1.41
N ALA A 57 -1.38 -9.44 0.39
CA ALA A 57 0.06 -9.55 0.56
C ALA A 57 0.66 -8.30 1.24
N GLN A 58 0.19 -7.11 0.87
CA GLN A 58 0.62 -5.87 1.53
C GLN A 58 0.20 -5.83 3.01
N ALA A 59 -1.05 -6.20 3.31
CA ALA A 59 -1.57 -6.25 4.68
C ALA A 59 -0.80 -7.27 5.55
N GLU A 60 -0.49 -8.45 5.00
CA GLU A 60 0.33 -9.46 5.67
C GLU A 60 1.74 -8.95 5.96
N ALA A 61 2.38 -8.28 5.00
CA ALA A 61 3.69 -7.69 5.17
C ALA A 61 3.70 -6.63 6.30
N ILE A 62 2.70 -5.75 6.31
CA ILE A 62 2.52 -4.74 7.37
C ILE A 62 2.32 -5.41 8.73
N ALA A 63 1.44 -6.40 8.82
CA ALA A 63 1.17 -7.12 10.06
C ALA A 63 2.43 -7.83 10.60
N LYS A 64 3.22 -8.44 9.71
CA LYS A 64 4.49 -9.09 10.08
C LYS A 64 5.52 -8.08 10.58
N GLN A 65 5.62 -6.92 9.93
CA GLN A 65 6.52 -5.85 10.35
C GLN A 65 6.14 -5.31 11.72
N GLN A 66 4.85 -5.04 11.96
CA GLN A 66 4.36 -4.58 13.27
C GLN A 66 4.63 -5.58 14.39
N ARG A 67 4.42 -6.88 14.14
CA ARG A 67 4.77 -7.93 15.11
C ARG A 67 6.26 -7.91 15.45
N THR A 68 7.12 -7.79 14.44
CA THR A 68 8.57 -7.74 14.63
C THR A 68 8.97 -6.54 15.50
N ILE A 69 8.38 -5.38 15.25
CA ILE A 69 8.64 -4.17 16.03
C ILE A 69 8.19 -4.36 17.49
N ALA A 70 6.98 -4.86 17.70
CA ALA A 70 6.45 -5.10 19.05
C ALA A 70 7.30 -6.12 19.84
N ASP A 71 7.77 -7.18 19.19
CA ASP A 71 8.64 -8.17 19.82
C ASP A 71 10.00 -7.57 20.18
N GLN A 72 10.57 -6.74 19.31
CA GLN A 72 11.82 -6.02 19.60
C GLN A 72 11.66 -5.06 20.78
N GLU A 73 10.59 -4.26 20.80
CA GLU A 73 10.30 -3.35 21.91
C GLU A 73 10.13 -4.10 23.23
N ARG A 74 9.41 -5.24 23.21
CA ARG A 74 9.25 -6.09 24.38
C ARG A 74 10.59 -6.61 24.89
N GLN A 75 11.44 -7.13 24.00
CA GLN A 75 12.76 -7.63 24.37
C GLN A 75 13.66 -6.52 24.95
N GLN A 76 13.59 -5.30 24.40
CA GLN A 76 14.34 -4.16 24.92
C GLN A 76 13.85 -3.76 26.32
N LYS A 77 12.53 -3.70 26.53
CA LYS A 77 11.93 -3.45 27.85
C LYS A 77 12.32 -4.51 28.87
N GLU A 78 12.25 -5.79 28.50
CA GLU A 78 12.65 -6.89 29.38
C GLU A 78 14.14 -6.83 29.76
N LYS A 79 15.02 -6.52 28.80
CA LYS A 79 16.45 -6.30 29.08
C LYS A 79 16.68 -5.13 30.03
N LEU A 80 16.00 -4.00 29.80
CA LEU A 80 16.10 -2.84 30.66
C LEU A 80 15.59 -3.12 32.07
N ALA A 81 14.42 -3.77 32.20
CA ALA A 81 13.87 -4.15 33.49
C ALA A 81 14.82 -5.10 34.25
N ASN A 82 15.41 -6.07 33.57
CA ASN A 82 16.39 -6.98 34.17
C ASN A 82 17.67 -6.23 34.61
N TYR A 83 18.13 -5.26 33.81
CA TYR A 83 19.27 -4.42 34.18
C TYR A 83 18.95 -3.57 35.42
N LEU A 84 17.80 -2.90 35.46
CA LEU A 84 17.34 -2.11 36.61
C LEU A 84 17.26 -2.97 37.88
N ARG A 85 16.67 -4.17 37.81
CA ARG A 85 16.65 -5.12 38.94
C ARG A 85 18.05 -5.52 39.40
N SER A 86 19.01 -5.69 38.47
CA SER A 86 20.40 -6.06 38.80
C SER A 86 21.15 -4.98 39.58
N ILE A 87 20.78 -3.70 39.41
CA ILE A 87 21.33 -2.56 40.17
C ILE A 87 20.47 -2.18 41.39
N GLY A 88 19.46 -2.99 41.72
CA GLY A 88 18.59 -2.80 42.89
C GLY A 88 17.46 -1.77 42.72
N VAL A 89 17.17 -1.36 41.48
CA VAL A 89 16.06 -0.44 41.15
C VAL A 89 14.84 -1.26 40.72
N ASP A 90 13.68 -0.97 41.31
CA ASP A 90 12.41 -1.60 40.90
C ASP A 90 11.90 -0.97 39.59
N PRO A 91 11.84 -1.72 38.47
CA PRO A 91 11.39 -1.20 37.18
C PRO A 91 9.90 -0.85 37.14
N ASP A 92 9.10 -1.44 38.03
CA ASP A 92 7.64 -1.30 38.04
C ASP A 92 7.18 -0.11 38.91
N ALA A 93 8.12 0.58 39.57
CA ALA A 93 7.89 1.73 40.43
C ALA A 93 8.20 3.10 39.76
N ILE A 94 8.54 3.11 38.46
CA ILE A 94 8.84 4.30 37.64
C ILE A 94 7.70 4.58 36.67
#